data_AF-A0AAU7QNM7-F1
#
_entry.id   AF-A0AAU7QNM7-F1
#
_cell.length_a   1.000
_cell.length_b   1.000
_cell.length_c   1.000
_cell.angle_alpha   90.00
_cell.angle_beta   90.00
_cell.angle_gamma   90.00
#
_symmetry.space_group_name_H-M   'P 1'
#
loop_
_entity.id
_entity.type
_entity.pdbx_description
1 polymer ?
#
loop_
_entity_poly.entity_id
_entity_poly.type
_entity_poly.pdbx_seq_one_letter_code
_entity_poly.pdbx_strand_id
1 'polypeptide(L)'
;MPLTPGHQCMNTKVEQPKGTNAADIGKLVLAVLVLAAGIFAYSWLGRDGSISSSVRLLGVLAALVVAMAIAAFTALGRRVRNFIAESQFEMRKVVWPTRDETIKTTGIIIVVVVVLSLLLGLIDLILKSVILDWLLKL
;
A
#
# COMPACT_ATOMS: atom_id res chain seq x y z
N MET A 1 35.98 9.75 -57.43
CA MET A 1 36.34 10.02 -56.02
C MET A 1 35.39 9.21 -55.15
N PRO A 2 35.84 8.12 -54.47
CA PRO A 2 34.96 7.16 -53.82
C PRO A 2 34.72 7.45 -52.33
N LEU A 3 33.47 7.18 -51.92
CA LEU A 3 32.99 6.68 -50.62
C LEU A 3 33.14 7.57 -49.37
N THR A 4 32.01 8.18 -48.99
CA THR A 4 31.71 8.66 -47.64
C THR A 4 31.78 7.50 -46.63
N PRO A 5 32.55 7.61 -45.52
CA PRO A 5 32.57 6.58 -44.50
C PRO A 5 31.45 6.82 -43.48
N GLY A 6 30.67 5.76 -43.25
CA GLY A 6 30.15 5.40 -41.94
C GLY A 6 29.08 6.31 -41.33
N HIS A 7 27.82 5.88 -41.46
CA HIS A 7 26.84 6.10 -40.40
C HIS A 7 27.46 5.66 -39.07
N GLN A 8 27.75 6.61 -38.18
CA GLN A 8 28.02 6.31 -36.77
C GLN A 8 26.70 5.83 -36.16
N CYS A 9 26.51 4.52 -36.13
CA CYS A 9 25.41 3.91 -35.38
C CYS A 9 25.54 4.38 -33.94
N MET A 10 24.48 5.03 -33.48
CA MET A 10 24.26 5.52 -32.13
C MET A 10 24.79 4.48 -31.14
N ASN A 11 25.93 4.78 -30.53
CA ASN A 11 26.52 3.93 -29.51
C ASN A 11 25.62 4.05 -28.29
N THR A 12 24.61 3.17 -28.22
CA THR A 12 23.90 2.83 -26.98
C THR A 12 24.91 2.14 -26.08
N LYS A 13 25.82 2.93 -25.52
CA LYS A 13 26.45 2.58 -24.27
C LYS A 13 25.31 2.67 -23.26
N VAL A 14 24.57 1.57 -23.15
CA VAL A 14 23.62 1.35 -22.07
C VAL A 14 24.43 1.69 -20.83
N GLU A 15 24.10 2.81 -20.18
CA GLU A 15 24.60 3.06 -18.84
C GLU A 15 24.10 1.87 -18.03
N GLN A 16 24.98 0.91 -17.82
CA GLN A 16 24.78 -0.22 -16.94
C GLN A 16 24.24 0.41 -15.65
N PRO A 17 22.98 0.15 -15.26
CA PRO A 17 22.45 0.69 -14.03
C PRO A 17 23.42 0.22 -12.97
N LYS A 18 24.12 1.16 -12.32
CA LYS A 18 25.14 0.87 -11.31
C LYS A 18 24.53 -0.14 -10.35
N GLY A 19 24.90 -1.41 -10.55
CA GLY A 19 24.13 -2.54 -10.06
C GLY A 19 24.03 -2.44 -8.55
N THR A 20 22.87 -2.85 -8.00
CA THR A 20 22.66 -2.92 -6.55
C THR A 20 23.93 -3.47 -5.90
N ASN A 21 24.63 -2.66 -5.11
CA ASN A 21 25.90 -3.09 -4.54
C ASN A 21 25.66 -4.31 -3.67
N ALA A 22 26.61 -5.24 -3.59
CA ALA A 22 26.51 -6.38 -2.68
C ALA A 22 26.21 -5.94 -1.23
N ALA A 23 26.71 -4.77 -0.81
CA ALA A 23 26.40 -4.15 0.47
C ALA A 23 24.93 -3.70 0.61
N ASP A 24 24.27 -3.24 -0.47
CA ASP A 24 22.85 -2.87 -0.45
C ASP A 24 21.96 -4.12 -0.34
N ILE A 25 22.35 -5.22 -1.00
CA ILE A 25 21.68 -6.53 -0.86
C ILE A 25 21.82 -7.03 0.58
N GLY A 26 23.02 -6.94 1.16
CA GLY A 26 23.27 -7.31 2.55
C GLY A 26 22.38 -6.55 3.54
N LYS A 27 22.21 -5.23 3.35
CA LYS A 27 21.30 -4.42 4.19
C LYS A 27 19.83 -4.82 4.04
N LEU A 28 19.38 -5.20 2.84
CA LEU A 28 18.02 -5.67 2.62
C LEU A 28 17.78 -7.03 3.27
N VAL A 29 18.73 -7.96 3.13
CA VAL A 29 18.66 -9.25 3.82
C VAL A 29 18.63 -9.04 5.33
N LEU A 30 19.46 -8.15 5.87
CA LEU A 30 19.43 -7.77 7.28
C LEU A 30 18.06 -7.22 7.70
N ALA A 31 17.43 -6.34 6.91
CA ALA A 31 16.11 -5.81 7.21
C ALA A 31 15.04 -6.91 7.27
N VAL A 32 15.08 -7.87 6.34
CA VAL A 32 14.15 -9.02 6.34
C VAL A 32 14.39 -9.92 7.56
N LEU A 33 15.65 -10.16 7.93
CA LEU A 33 15.99 -10.92 9.14
C LEU A 33 15.50 -10.23 10.41
N VAL A 34 15.61 -8.90 10.51
CA VAL A 34 15.08 -8.13 11.64
C VAL A 34 13.56 -8.28 11.76
N LEU A 35 12.83 -8.23 10.63
CA LEU A 35 11.38 -8.48 10.65
C LEU A 35 11.03 -9.91 11.06
N ALA A 36 11.72 -10.90 10.47
CA ALA A 36 11.51 -12.30 10.81
C ALA A 36 11.78 -12.57 12.29
N ALA A 37 12.86 -12.00 12.84
CA ALA A 37 13.19 -12.06 14.25
C ALA A 37 12.13 -11.38 15.13
N GLY A 38 11.59 -10.23 14.73
CA GLY A 38 10.51 -9.56 15.45
C GLY A 38 9.21 -10.39 15.50
N ILE A 39 8.84 -11.00 14.38
CA ILE A 39 7.66 -11.89 14.29
C ILE A 39 7.89 -13.17 15.11
N PHE A 40 9.08 -13.76 15.02
CA PHE A 40 9.45 -14.94 15.78
C PHE A 40 9.50 -14.66 17.29
N ALA A 41 10.03 -13.51 17.70
CA ALA A 41 10.00 -13.07 19.08
C ALA A 41 8.54 -12.93 19.57
N TYR A 42 7.64 -12.37 18.77
CA TYR A 42 6.22 -12.27 19.11
C TYR A 42 5.54 -13.63 19.29
N SER A 43 5.86 -14.61 18.42
CA SER A 43 5.27 -15.94 18.49
C SER A 43 5.81 -16.76 19.66
N TRP A 44 7.10 -16.64 19.98
CA TRP A 44 7.71 -17.33 21.12
C TRP A 44 7.29 -16.71 22.46
N LEU A 45 7.30 -15.37 22.59
CA LEU A 45 6.79 -14.66 23.79
C LEU A 45 5.29 -14.86 24.01
N GLY A 46 4.55 -15.32 23.00
CA GLY A 46 3.13 -15.65 23.14
C GLY A 46 2.84 -17.02 23.75
N ARG A 47 3.87 -17.85 23.93
CA ARG A 47 3.71 -19.22 24.41
C ARG A 47 3.68 -19.28 25.94
N ASP A 48 4.41 -18.40 26.60
CA ASP A 48 4.41 -18.23 28.05
C ASP A 48 3.67 -16.92 28.37
N GLY A 49 2.38 -17.00 28.70
CA GLY A 49 1.44 -15.87 28.87
C GLY A 49 1.75 -14.86 29.99
N SER A 50 3.02 -14.70 30.39
CA SER A 50 3.49 -13.84 31.48
C SER A 50 3.73 -12.39 31.06
N ILE A 51 3.78 -12.06 29.77
CA ILE A 51 4.13 -10.71 29.28
C ILE A 51 2.86 -9.97 28.82
N SER A 52 2.67 -8.76 29.33
CA SER A 52 1.56 -7.86 28.95
C SER A 52 1.46 -7.68 27.43
N SER A 53 0.24 -7.77 26.90
CA SER A 53 -0.08 -7.68 25.46
C SER A 53 0.51 -6.42 24.79
N SER A 54 0.63 -5.32 25.53
CA SER A 54 1.17 -4.05 25.02
C SER A 54 2.67 -4.13 24.69
N VAL A 55 3.47 -4.82 25.50
CA VAL A 55 4.93 -4.92 25.29
C VAL A 55 5.24 -5.72 24.03
N ARG A 56 4.45 -6.75 23.75
CA ARG A 56 4.58 -7.58 22.54
C ARG A 56 4.31 -6.78 21.27
N LEU A 57 3.24 -5.96 21.26
CA LEU A 57 2.93 -5.08 20.14
C LEU A 57 4.04 -4.04 19.93
N LEU A 58 4.51 -3.41 21.00
CA LEU A 58 5.59 -2.42 20.93
C LEU A 58 6.89 -3.02 20.39
N GLY A 59 7.24 -4.26 20.77
CA GLY A 59 8.41 -4.95 20.25
C GLY A 59 8.36 -5.18 18.74
N VAL A 60 7.20 -5.60 18.22
CA VAL A 60 6.99 -5.80 16.76
C VAL A 60 7.02 -4.47 16.03
N LEU A 61 6.37 -3.44 16.57
CA LEU A 61 6.42 -2.09 16.00
C LEU A 61 7.84 -1.53 15.95
N ALA A 62 8.62 -1.73 17.00
CA ALA A 62 10.03 -1.32 17.03
C ALA A 62 10.85 -2.07 15.95
N ALA A 63 10.69 -3.39 15.85
CA ALA A 63 11.36 -4.18 14.80
C ALA A 63 10.97 -3.73 13.38
N LEU A 64 9.69 -3.41 13.18
CA LEU A 64 9.18 -2.87 11.92
C LEU A 64 9.82 -1.52 11.57
N VAL A 65 9.88 -0.60 12.53
CA VAL A 65 10.51 0.72 12.34
C VAL A 65 12.00 0.57 12.02
N VAL A 66 12.71 -0.31 12.72
CA VAL A 66 14.15 -0.57 12.46
C VAL A 66 14.35 -1.14 11.06
N ALA A 67 13.56 -2.14 10.66
CA ALA A 67 13.67 -2.72 9.32
C ALA A 67 13.35 -1.70 8.21
N MET A 68 12.31 -0.87 8.40
CA MET A 68 11.99 0.22 7.48
C MET A 68 13.12 1.24 7.39
N ALA A 69 13.74 1.61 8.51
CA ALA A 69 14.89 2.52 8.52
C ALA A 69 16.06 1.94 7.72
N ILE A 70 16.43 0.68 7.97
CA ILE A 70 17.50 -0.01 7.24
C ILE A 70 17.19 -0.01 5.73
N ALA A 71 15.97 -0.41 5.35
CA ALA A 71 15.52 -0.45 3.96
C ALA A 71 15.56 0.93 3.29
N ALA A 72 15.17 1.99 4.01
CA ALA A 72 15.15 3.36 3.50
C ALA A 72 16.54 3.92 3.17
N PHE A 73 17.59 3.46 3.86
CA PHE A 73 18.99 3.86 3.58
C PHE A 73 19.65 3.05 2.44
N THR A 74 18.97 2.05 1.87
CA THR A 74 19.51 1.24 0.76
C THR A 74 19.30 1.90 -0.62
N ALA A 75 19.95 1.35 -1.64
CA ALA A 75 19.69 1.71 -3.05
C ALA A 75 18.23 1.53 -3.48
N LEU A 76 17.48 0.60 -2.88
CA LEU A 76 16.04 0.46 -3.12
C LEU A 76 15.27 1.66 -2.55
N GLY A 77 15.57 2.06 -1.31
CA GLY A 77 14.94 3.20 -0.65
C GLY A 77 15.16 4.52 -1.41
N ARG A 78 16.37 4.75 -1.93
CA ARG A 78 16.65 5.93 -2.78
C ARG A 78 15.85 5.91 -4.08
N ARG A 79 15.74 4.75 -4.75
CA ARG A 79 14.93 4.60 -5.97
C ARG A 79 13.45 4.90 -5.72
N VAL A 80 12.89 4.38 -4.62
CA VAL A 80 11.49 4.65 -4.24
C VAL A 80 11.27 6.15 -3.99
N ARG A 81 12.19 6.83 -3.31
CA ARG A 81 12.08 8.28 -3.08
C ARG A 81 12.09 9.07 -4.38
N ASN A 82 12.99 8.72 -5.31
CA ASN A 82 13.04 9.37 -6.62
C ASN A 82 11.76 9.10 -7.42
N PHE A 83 11.27 7.86 -7.43
CA PHE A 83 10.02 7.49 -8.08
C PHE A 83 8.81 8.25 -7.52
N ILE A 84 8.75 8.45 -6.19
CA ILE A 84 7.71 9.28 -5.56
C ILE A 84 7.82 10.73 -6.03
N ALA A 85 9.03 11.29 -6.09
CA ALA A 85 9.23 12.67 -6.56
C ALA A 85 8.79 12.84 -8.03
N GLU A 86 9.15 11.89 -8.90
CA GLU A 86 8.71 11.85 -10.29
C GLU A 86 7.20 11.67 -10.42
N SER A 87 6.61 10.74 -9.64
CA SER A 87 5.15 10.51 -9.62
C SER A 87 4.38 11.75 -9.19
N GLN A 88 4.89 12.51 -8.21
CA GLN A 88 4.28 13.78 -7.78
C GLN A 88 4.36 14.85 -8.87
N PHE A 89 5.41 14.84 -9.69
CA PHE A 89 5.53 15.74 -10.82
C PHE A 89 4.49 15.41 -11.91
N GLU A 90 4.30 14.12 -12.21
CA GLU A 90 3.25 13.68 -13.14
C GLU A 90 1.84 13.90 -12.58
N MET A 91 1.63 13.68 -11.28
CA MET A 91 0.34 13.91 -10.61
C MET A 91 -0.10 15.38 -10.68
N ARG A 92 0.84 16.32 -10.81
CA ARG A 92 0.54 17.75 -11.06
C ARG A 92 0.03 18.02 -12.47
N LYS A 93 0.29 17.14 -13.44
CA LYS A 93 -0.26 17.23 -14.80
C LYS A 93 -1.67 16.66 -14.89
N VAL A 94 -2.10 15.89 -13.89
CA VAL A 94 -3.48 15.42 -13.79
C VAL A 94 -4.37 16.62 -13.49
N VAL A 95 -5.25 16.92 -14.42
CA VAL A 95 -6.30 17.92 -14.22
C VAL A 95 -7.33 17.30 -13.29
N TRP A 96 -7.22 17.61 -12.00
CA TRP A 96 -8.22 17.20 -11.02
C TRP A 96 -9.53 17.95 -11.28
N PRO A 97 -10.67 17.24 -11.24
CA PRO A 97 -11.98 17.87 -11.42
C PRO A 97 -12.18 18.97 -10.37
N THR A 98 -12.96 19.98 -10.73
CA THR A 98 -13.25 21.09 -9.82
C THR A 98 -13.98 20.58 -8.56
N ARG A 99 -13.89 21.32 -7.45
CA ARG A 99 -14.60 20.96 -6.21
C ARG A 99 -16.09 20.83 -6.44
N ASP A 100 -16.64 21.69 -7.30
CA ASP A 100 -18.06 21.70 -7.63
C ASP A 100 -18.49 20.44 -8.41
N GLU A 101 -17.69 19.98 -9.37
CA GLU A 101 -17.94 18.71 -10.08
C GLU A 101 -17.88 17.51 -9.13
N THR A 102 -16.87 17.49 -8.25
CA THR A 102 -16.69 16.40 -7.27
C THR A 102 -17.88 16.31 -6.31
N ILE A 103 -18.35 17.46 -5.81
CA ILE A 103 -19.48 17.54 -4.89
C ILE A 103 -20.78 17.15 -5.60
N LYS A 104 -20.98 17.59 -6.85
CA LYS A 104 -22.16 17.19 -7.64
C LYS A 104 -22.24 15.67 -7.79
N THR A 105 -21.17 15.02 -8.23
CA THR A 105 -21.16 13.57 -8.41
C THR A 105 -21.31 12.83 -7.08
N THR A 106 -20.65 13.28 -6.01
CA THR A 106 -20.80 12.69 -4.67
C THR A 106 -22.21 12.87 -4.12
N GLY A 107 -22.83 14.03 -4.34
CA GLY A 107 -24.22 14.30 -3.95
C GLY A 107 -25.21 13.35 -4.62
N ILE A 108 -25.03 13.08 -5.93
CA ILE A 108 -25.85 12.09 -6.64
C ILE A 108 -25.68 10.70 -5.99
N ILE A 109 -24.45 10.28 -5.70
CA ILE A 109 -24.18 8.99 -5.04
C ILE A 109 -24.87 8.92 -3.67
N ILE A 110 -24.78 9.98 -2.86
CA ILE A 110 -25.43 10.05 -1.54
C ILE A 110 -26.94 9.85 -1.68
N VAL A 111 -27.58 10.55 -2.62
CA VAL A 111 -29.03 10.41 -2.85
C VAL A 111 -29.38 8.97 -3.23
N VAL A 112 -28.62 8.36 -4.15
CA VAL A 112 -28.85 6.96 -4.56
C VAL A 112 -28.69 6.00 -3.39
N VAL A 113 -27.62 6.16 -2.57
CA VAL A 113 -27.38 5.33 -1.38
C VAL A 113 -28.51 5.47 -0.37
N VAL A 114 -29.01 6.69 -0.13
CA VAL A 114 -30.14 6.92 0.79
C VAL A 114 -31.40 6.20 0.28
N VAL A 115 -31.74 6.37 -1.00
CA VAL A 115 -32.92 5.70 -1.59
C VAL A 115 -32.81 4.18 -1.49
N LEU A 116 -31.66 3.61 -1.84
CA LEU A 116 -31.42 2.17 -1.74
C LEU A 116 -31.46 1.69 -0.29
N SER A 117 -30.88 2.43 0.65
CA SER A 117 -30.89 2.07 2.07
C SER A 117 -32.31 2.06 2.66
N LEU A 118 -33.16 3.02 2.26
CA LEU A 118 -34.56 3.07 2.68
C LEU A 118 -35.36 1.94 2.03
N LEU A 119 -35.15 1.68 0.74
CA LEU A 119 -35.83 0.60 0.03
C LEU A 119 -35.48 -0.77 0.64
N LEU A 120 -34.19 -1.06 0.81
CA LEU A 120 -33.72 -2.30 1.42
C LEU A 120 -34.17 -2.41 2.87
N GLY A 121 -34.06 -1.32 3.65
CA GLY A 121 -34.54 -1.30 5.03
C GLY A 121 -36.04 -1.57 5.14
N LEU A 122 -36.85 -1.04 4.24
CA LEU A 122 -38.29 -1.32 4.20
C LEU A 122 -38.55 -2.81 3.89
N ILE A 123 -37.85 -3.37 2.90
CA ILE A 123 -37.96 -4.79 2.55
C ILE A 123 -37.53 -5.66 3.73
N ASP A 124 -36.44 -5.31 4.42
CA ASP A 124 -35.96 -6.04 5.61
C ASP A 124 -36.98 -5.98 6.76
N LEU A 125 -37.67 -4.85 6.97
CA LEU A 125 -38.71 -4.72 7.98
C LEU A 125 -39.94 -5.57 7.65
N ILE A 126 -40.36 -5.57 6.38
CA ILE A 126 -41.47 -6.41 5.91
C ILE A 126 -41.10 -7.88 6.04
N LEU A 127 -39.90 -8.27 5.60
CA LEU A 127 -39.42 -9.64 5.68
C LEU A 127 -39.33 -10.09 7.15
N LYS A 128 -38.79 -9.27 8.05
CA LYS A 128 -38.77 -9.57 9.50
C LYS A 128 -40.17 -9.76 10.06
N SER A 129 -41.11 -8.88 9.74
CA SER A 129 -42.48 -8.99 10.26
C SER A 129 -43.20 -10.23 9.71
N VAL A 130 -43.04 -10.54 8.42
CA VAL A 130 -43.70 -11.70 7.78
C VAL A 130 -43.01 -13.02 8.11
N ILE A 131 -41.69 -13.07 8.23
CA ILE A 131 -40.99 -14.32 8.58
C ILE A 131 -40.96 -14.51 10.09
N LEU A 132 -40.54 -13.53 10.89
CA LEU A 132 -40.34 -13.74 12.33
C LEU A 132 -41.68 -13.71 13.07
N ASP A 133 -42.50 -12.68 12.88
CA ASP A 133 -43.71 -12.52 13.69
C ASP A 133 -44.88 -13.41 13.25
N TRP A 134 -44.95 -13.79 11.98
CA TRP A 134 -46.03 -14.65 11.47
C TRP A 134 -45.67 -16.14 11.51
N LEU A 135 -44.40 -16.52 11.30
CA LEU A 135 -43.98 -17.93 11.31
C LEU A 135 -43.60 -18.46 12.70
N LEU A 136 -42.92 -17.67 13.54
CA LEU A 136 -42.53 -18.12 14.89
C LEU A 136 -43.64 -17.99 15.93
N LYS A 137 -44.73 -17.29 15.59
CA LYS A 137 -45.89 -17.06 16.47
C LYS A 137 -47.09 -17.94 16.12
N LEU A 138 -46.96 -18.76 15.09
CA LEU A 138 -47.87 -19.87 14.77
C LEU A 138 -47.44 -21.12 15.56
#